data_AF-A0A378AD49-F1
#
_entry.id   AF-A0A378AD49-F1
#
_cell.length_a   1.000
_cell.length_b   1.000
_cell.length_c   1.000
_cell.angle_alpha   90.00
_cell.angle_beta   90.00
_cell.angle_gamma   90.00
#
_symmetry.space_group_name_H-M   'P 1'
#
loop_
_entity.id
_entity.type
_entity.pdbx_description
1 polymer ?
#
loop_
_entity_poly.entity_id
_entity_poly.type
_entity_poly.pdbx_seq_one_letter_code
_entity_poly.pdbx_strand_id
1 'polypeptide(L)'
;MAKLLKAMKRPAALWGVPMVPLLAVTGVTIIVAIWTSVALLFLLPVQFLVMKSLTRNEPMRFNLIAVWLRAKGKPVANRLFGATTFMPR
;
A
#
# COMPACT_ATOMS: atom_id res chain seq x y z
N MET A 1 -1.28 28.41 4.16
CA MET A 1 -2.38 27.42 4.28
C MET A 1 -2.22 26.18 3.41
N ALA A 2 -1.91 26.27 2.11
CA ALA A 2 -1.89 25.12 1.20
C ALA A 2 -0.99 23.93 1.65
N LYS A 3 0.20 24.20 2.21
CA LYS A 3 1.10 23.15 2.73
C LYS A 3 0.53 22.39 3.94
N LEU A 4 -0.20 23.09 4.82
CA LEU A 4 -0.83 22.49 6.01
C LEU A 4 -1.96 21.53 5.60
N LEU A 5 -2.84 21.98 4.70
CA LEU A 5 -3.92 21.16 4.16
C LEU A 5 -3.40 19.93 3.40
N LYS A 6 -2.27 20.05 2.70
CA LYS A 6 -1.61 18.92 2.04
C LYS A 6 -1.03 17.91 3.05
N ALA A 7 -0.48 18.38 4.17
CA ALA A 7 0.01 17.53 5.24
C ALA A 7 -1.13 16.79 5.95
N MET A 8 -2.28 17.45 6.17
CA MET A 8 -3.47 16.85 6.78
C MET A 8 -4.08 15.71 5.95
N LYS A 9 -3.85 15.67 4.64
CA LYS A 9 -4.35 14.60 3.75
C LYS A 9 -3.40 13.40 3.68
N ARG A 10 -2.26 13.42 4.37
CA ARG A 10 -1.33 12.27 4.36
C ARG A 10 -2.00 11.08 5.04
N PRO A 11 -1.91 9.87 4.46
CA PRO A 11 -2.43 8.68 5.11
C PRO A 11 -1.70 8.43 6.44
N ALA A 12 -2.42 7.88 7.42
CA ALA A 12 -1.81 7.47 8.68
C ALA A 12 -0.66 6.48 8.41
N ALA A 13 0.53 6.82 8.89
CA ALA A 13 1.75 6.07 8.61
C ALA A 13 2.55 5.85 9.90
N LEU A 14 3.07 4.63 10.06
CA LEU A 14 3.97 4.24 11.12
C LEU A 14 5.40 4.24 10.57
N TRP A 15 6.28 5.07 11.12
CA TRP A 15 7.68 5.24 10.63
C TRP A 15 7.81 5.45 9.12
N GLY A 16 6.84 6.15 8.52
CA GLY A 16 6.81 6.42 7.08
C GLY A 16 6.20 5.31 6.22
N VAL A 17 5.71 4.21 6.80
CA VAL A 17 4.97 3.15 6.11
C VAL A 17 3.47 3.31 6.37
N PRO A 18 2.58 3.25 5.37
CA PRO A 18 1.16 3.48 5.60
C PRO A 18 0.56 2.34 6.45
N MET A 19 -0.29 2.68 7.42
CA MET A 19 -0.76 1.73 8.43
C MET A 19 -1.58 0.57 7.84
N VAL A 20 -2.48 0.89 6.90
CA VAL A 20 -3.37 -0.09 6.26
C VAL A 20 -2.60 -1.19 5.52
N PRO A 21 -1.67 -0.90 4.58
CA PRO A 21 -0.88 -1.94 3.92
C PRO A 21 0.04 -2.69 4.90
N LEU A 22 0.59 -2.01 5.91
CA LEU A 22 1.41 -2.67 6.93
C LEU A 22 0.62 -3.75 7.68
N LEU A 23 -0.58 -3.42 8.18
CA LEU A 23 -1.45 -4.36 8.88
C LEU A 23 -1.94 -5.48 7.96
N ALA A 24 -2.32 -5.16 6.72
CA ALA A 24 -2.80 -6.15 5.77
C ALA A 24 -1.73 -7.20 5.44
N VAL A 25 -0.52 -6.77 5.07
CA VAL A 25 0.57 -7.69 4.72
C VAL A 25 1.02 -8.47 5.96
N THR A 26 1.17 -7.81 7.11
CA THR A 26 1.56 -8.47 8.37
C THR A 26 0.53 -9.50 8.82
N GLY A 27 -0.76 -9.15 8.78
CA GLY A 27 -1.85 -10.05 9.15
C GLY A 27 -1.89 -11.28 8.25
N VAL A 28 -1.78 -11.11 6.93
CA VAL A 28 -1.71 -12.23 5.98
C VAL A 28 -0.50 -13.11 6.26
N THR A 29 0.69 -12.53 6.45
CA THR A 29 1.91 -13.31 6.76
C THR A 29 1.76 -14.12 8.04
N ILE A 30 1.18 -13.54 9.10
CA ILE A 30 0.93 -14.26 10.37
C ILE A 30 -0.05 -15.41 10.17
N ILE A 31 -1.16 -15.17 9.47
CA ILE A 31 -2.15 -16.22 9.18
C ILE A 31 -1.47 -17.36 8.43
N VAL A 32 -0.75 -17.07 7.34
CA VAL A 32 -0.04 -18.09 6.56
C VAL A 32 0.99 -18.83 7.42
N ALA A 33 1.74 -18.12 8.28
CA ALA A 33 2.72 -18.72 9.17
C ALA A 33 2.11 -19.73 10.14
N ILE A 34 0.92 -19.44 10.69
CA ILE A 34 0.19 -20.35 11.59
C ILE A 34 -0.17 -21.65 10.88
N TRP A 35 -0.60 -21.58 9.61
CA TRP A 35 -1.04 -22.75 8.85
C TRP A 35 0.08 -23.54 8.17
N THR A 36 1.28 -22.97 8.03
CA THR A 36 2.36 -23.59 7.25
C THR A 36 3.64 -23.75 8.06
N SER A 37 4.25 -22.65 8.50
CA SER A 37 5.46 -22.65 9.30
C SER A 37 5.68 -21.31 9.99
N VAL A 38 6.01 -21.37 11.29
CA VAL A 38 6.40 -20.22 12.10
C VAL A 38 7.62 -19.51 11.52
N ALA A 39 8.46 -20.20 10.72
CA ALA A 39 9.61 -19.60 10.05
C ALA A 39 9.24 -18.43 9.13
N LEU A 40 8.00 -18.37 8.62
CA LEU A 40 7.54 -17.24 7.80
C LEU A 40 7.47 -15.92 8.58
N LEU A 41 7.45 -15.95 9.92
CA LEU A 41 7.53 -14.73 10.73
C LEU A 41 8.87 -14.00 10.58
N PHE A 42 9.94 -14.68 10.14
CA PHE A 42 11.20 -14.01 9.81
C PHE A 42 11.07 -13.06 8.60
N LEU A 43 9.98 -13.16 7.82
CA LEU A 43 9.70 -12.22 6.73
C LEU A 43 9.15 -10.87 7.21
N LEU A 44 8.67 -10.77 8.45
CA LEU A 44 8.12 -9.53 9.02
C LEU A 44 9.06 -8.31 8.94
N PRO A 45 10.36 -8.41 9.31
CA PRO A 45 11.30 -7.30 9.10
C PRO A 45 11.54 -7.02 7.61
N VAL A 46 11.63 -8.06 6.78
CA VAL A 46 11.91 -7.93 5.33
C VAL A 46 10.78 -7.17 4.63
N GLN A 47 9.53 -7.58 4.85
CA GLN A 47 8.36 -6.92 4.25
C GLN A 47 8.25 -5.45 4.72
N PHE A 48 8.59 -5.16 5.99
CA PHE A 48 8.59 -3.79 6.50
C PHE A 48 9.62 -2.92 5.77
N LEU A 49 10.84 -3.42 5.58
CA LEU A 49 11.89 -2.70 4.84
C LEU A 49 11.51 -2.49 3.37
N VAL A 50 10.91 -3.48 2.72
CA VAL A 50 10.41 -3.36 1.35
C VAL A 50 9.33 -2.27 1.27
N MET A 51 8.33 -2.27 2.15
CA MET A 51 7.29 -1.24 2.18
C MET A 51 7.87 0.15 2.49
N LYS A 52 8.86 0.24 3.37
CA LYS A 52 9.56 1.49 3.69
C LYS A 52 10.32 2.04 2.49
N SER A 53 11.00 1.18 1.73
CA SER A 53 11.67 1.56 0.49
C SER A 53 10.67 2.07 -0.55
N LEU A 54 9.55 1.36 -0.72
CA LEU A 54 8.53 1.70 -1.73
C LEU A 54 7.81 3.02 -1.42
N THR A 55 7.64 3.34 -0.13
CA THR A 55 6.93 4.54 0.36
C THR A 55 7.85 5.76 0.51
N ARG A 56 9.17 5.59 0.41
CA ARG A 56 10.16 6.66 0.67
C ARG A 56 9.92 7.91 -0.19
N ASN A 57 9.62 7.72 -1.48
CA ASN A 57 9.47 8.81 -2.43
C ASN A 57 8.01 9.30 -2.54
N GLU A 58 7.05 8.41 -2.31
CA GLU A 58 5.63 8.71 -2.49
C GLU A 58 4.77 8.06 -1.38
N PRO A 59 4.33 8.84 -0.38
CA PRO A 59 3.58 8.32 0.77
C PRO A 59 2.19 7.80 0.42
N MET A 60 1.66 8.19 -0.74
CA MET A 60 0.34 7.76 -1.24
C MET A 60 0.41 6.62 -2.26
N ARG A 61 1.59 6.08 -2.55
CA ARG A 61 1.77 5.06 -3.60
C ARG A 61 0.88 3.84 -3.40
N PHE A 62 0.74 3.37 -2.15
CA PHE A 62 -0.17 2.27 -1.81
C PHE A 62 -1.66 2.60 -2.05
N ASN A 63 -2.07 3.86 -1.88
CA ASN A 63 -3.43 4.28 -2.20
C ASN A 63 -3.67 4.26 -3.72
N LEU A 64 -2.68 4.71 -4.51
CA LEU A 64 -2.71 4.60 -5.97
C LEU A 64 -2.75 3.14 -6.43
N ILE A 65 -1.93 2.26 -5.83
CA ILE A 65 -1.98 0.80 -6.08
C ILE A 65 -3.39 0.27 -5.78
N ALA A 66 -3.99 0.65 -4.66
CA ALA A 66 -5.33 0.19 -4.30
C ALA A 66 -6.42 0.65 -5.28
N VAL A 67 -6.38 1.93 -5.70
CA VAL A 67 -7.29 2.46 -6.72
C VAL A 67 -7.07 1.78 -8.06
N TRP A 68 -5.81 1.59 -8.45
CA TRP A 68 -5.45 0.89 -9.68
C TRP A 68 -5.95 -0.56 -9.67
N LEU A 69 -5.75 -1.30 -8.58
CA LEU A 69 -6.27 -2.67 -8.44
C LEU A 69 -7.80 -2.72 -8.52
N ARG A 70 -8.51 -1.74 -7.96
CA ARG A 70 -9.98 -1.64 -8.04
C ARG A 70 -10.48 -1.28 -9.44
N ALA A 71 -9.70 -0.50 -10.19
CA ALA A 71 -10.00 -0.12 -11.57
C ALA A 71 -9.62 -1.21 -12.58
N LYS A 72 -8.61 -2.03 -12.25
CA LYS A 72 -8.16 -3.15 -13.07
C LYS A 72 -9.32 -4.13 -13.28
N GLY A 73 -9.72 -4.32 -14.54
CA GLY A 73 -10.83 -5.20 -14.93
C GLY A 73 -12.19 -4.51 -15.11
N LYS A 74 -12.30 -3.18 -14.93
CA LYS A 74 -13.53 -2.42 -15.23
C LYS A 74 -13.38 -1.61 -16.52
N PRO A 75 -13.80 -2.12 -17.70
CA PRO A 75 -13.57 -1.48 -18.99
C PRO A 75 -14.28 -0.11 -19.10
N VAL A 76 -15.47 0.03 -18.50
CA VAL A 76 -16.22 1.30 -18.47
C VAL A 76 -15.49 2.37 -17.64
N ALA A 77 -14.93 1.99 -16.48
CA ALA A 77 -14.18 2.92 -15.64
C ALA A 77 -12.86 3.36 -16.31
N ASN A 78 -12.18 2.43 -16.99
CA ASN A 78 -10.99 2.76 -17.77
C ASN A 78 -11.29 3.72 -18.93
N ARG A 79 -12.44 3.56 -19.61
CA ARG A 79 -12.85 4.41 -20.74
C ARG A 79 -13.31 5.80 -20.30
N LEU A 80 -14.07 5.91 -19.20
CA LEU A 80 -14.63 7.18 -18.74
C LEU A 80 -13.65 8.01 -17.91
N PHE A 81 -12.84 7.38 -17.07
CA PHE A 81 -11.99 8.08 -16.10
C PHE A 81 -10.49 7.96 -16.41
N GLY A 82 -10.12 7.30 -17.53
CA GLY A 82 -8.72 7.06 -17.88
C GLY A 82 -7.98 6.33 -16.76
N ALA A 83 -8.62 5.37 -16.11
CA ALA A 83 -8.14 4.81 -14.84
C ALA A 83 -6.82 4.00 -14.94
N THR A 84 -6.33 3.76 -16.17
CA THR A 84 -4.95 3.33 -16.45
C THR A 84 -3.91 4.37 -16.05
N THR A 85 -4.28 5.65 -15.92
CA THR A 85 -3.40 6.75 -15.47
C THR A 85 -3.00 6.60 -13.99
N PHE A 86 -3.81 5.92 -13.18
CA PHE A 86 -3.49 5.67 -11.76
C PHE A 86 -2.46 4.57 -11.54
N MET A 87 -1.90 3.99 -12.62
CA MET A 87 -0.83 3.01 -12.50
C MET A 87 0.38 3.65 -11.79
N PRO A 88 0.76 3.14 -10.61
CA PRO A 88 1.93 3.65 -9.91
C PRO A 88 3.17 3.23 -10.70
N ARG A 89 3.86 4.21 -11.29
CA ARG A 89 5.17 4.03 -11.96
C ARG A 89 6.30 4.00 -10.95
#